data_AF-A0A841FEC6-F1
#
_entry.id   AF-A0A841FEC6-F1
#
_cell.length_a   1.000
_cell.length_b   1.000
_cell.length_c   1.000
_cell.angle_alpha   90.00
_cell.angle_beta   90.00
_cell.angle_gamma   90.00
#
_symmetry.space_group_name_H-M   'P 1'
#
loop_
_entity.id
_entity.type
_entity.pdbx_description
1 polymer ?
#
loop_
_entity_poly.entity_id
_entity_poly.type
_entity_poly.pdbx_seq_one_letter_code
_entity_poly.pdbx_strand_id
1 'polypeptide(L)' 'MSLFTLSAANEYARANDIETWVHLFLNGEGNNIVMSEELKKKKRYWLGPIEIDMKYMKELLDRKNI' A
#
# COMPACT_ATOMS: atom_id res chain seq x y z
N MET A 1 -2.26 7.97 -17.83
CA MET A 1 -2.89 7.29 -16.67
C MET A 1 -1.99 7.52 -15.47
N SER A 2 -2.55 7.87 -14.30
CA SER A 2 -1.74 8.01 -13.08
C SER A 2 -1.26 6.63 -12.63
N LEU A 3 0.03 6.54 -12.27
CA LEU A 3 0.68 5.30 -11.84
C LEU A 3 0.18 4.83 -10.46
N PHE A 4 -0.38 5.74 -9.67
CA PHE A 4 -0.74 5.49 -8.26
C PHE A 4 -2.26 5.44 -8.08
N THR A 5 -2.87 4.53 -8.82
CA THR A 5 -4.31 4.23 -8.75
C THR A 5 -4.52 2.78 -8.33
N LEU A 6 -5.73 2.46 -7.83
CA LEU A 6 -6.10 1.07 -7.51
C LEU A 6 -5.96 0.15 -8.73
N SER A 7 -6.33 0.63 -9.92
CA SER A 7 -6.19 -0.15 -11.17
C SER A 7 -4.73 -0.51 -11.44
N ALA A 8 -3.83 0.46 -11.36
CA ALA A 8 -2.40 0.23 -11.55
C ALA A 8 -1.84 -0.73 -10.48
N ALA A 9 -2.17 -0.52 -9.20
CA ALA A 9 -1.74 -1.42 -8.12
C ALA A 9 -2.19 -2.87 -8.37
N ASN A 10 -3.42 -3.06 -8.85
CA ASN A 10 -3.96 -4.36 -9.22
C ASN A 10 -3.23 -5.00 -10.41
N GLU A 11 -2.77 -4.21 -11.39
CA GLU A 11 -1.94 -4.73 -12.50
C GLU A 11 -0.61 -5.28 -12.00
N TYR A 12 0.10 -4.54 -11.13
CA TYR A 12 1.33 -5.02 -10.49
C TYR A 12 1.09 -6.27 -9.61
N ALA A 13 -0.02 -6.30 -8.85
CA ALA A 13 -0.37 -7.47 -8.04
C ALA A 13 -0.61 -8.72 -8.90
N ARG A 14 -1.35 -8.60 -10.01
CA ARG A 14 -1.56 -9.72 -10.96
C ARG A 14 -0.26 -10.19 -11.61
N ALA A 15 0.71 -9.29 -11.78
CA ALA A 15 2.05 -9.61 -12.25
C ALA A 15 2.99 -10.16 -11.14
N ASN A 16 2.49 -10.36 -9.92
CA ASN A 16 3.27 -10.75 -8.74
C ASN A 16 4.42 -9.77 -8.42
N ASP A 17 4.22 -8.48 -8.72
CA ASP A 17 5.22 -7.40 -8.60
C ASP A 17 4.69 -6.21 -7.78
N ILE A 18 3.74 -6.46 -6.87
CA ILE A 18 3.15 -5.40 -6.04
C ILE A 18 4.18 -4.67 -5.17
N GLU A 19 5.25 -5.35 -4.76
CA GLU A 19 6.32 -4.74 -3.96
C GLU A 19 6.98 -3.56 -4.71
N THR A 20 7.19 -3.71 -6.02
CA THR A 20 7.72 -2.64 -6.87
C THR A 20 6.78 -1.44 -6.88
N TRP A 21 5.48 -1.65 -7.05
CA TRP A 21 4.49 -0.56 -7.02
C TRP A 21 4.49 0.17 -5.67
N VAL A 22 4.57 -0.56 -4.56
CA VAL A 22 4.65 0.01 -3.20
C VAL A 22 5.90 0.89 -3.06
N HIS A 23 7.06 0.42 -3.51
CA HIS A 23 8.29 1.23 -3.45
C HIS A 23 8.24 2.44 -4.38
N LEU A 24 7.68 2.32 -5.58
CA LEU A 24 7.49 3.47 -6.49
C LEU A 24 6.60 4.54 -5.85
N PHE A 25 5.52 4.13 -5.17
CA PHE A 25 4.63 5.05 -4.48
C PHE A 25 5.33 5.73 -3.30
N LEU A 26 5.97 4.96 -2.42
CA LEU A 26 6.64 5.48 -1.23
C LEU A 26 7.82 6.42 -1.57
N ASN A 27 8.53 6.18 -2.67
CA ASN A 27 9.60 7.07 -3.13
C ASN A 27 9.11 8.23 -4.02
N GLY A 28 7.83 8.22 -4.41
CA GLY A 28 7.18 9.22 -5.25
C GLY A 28 6.07 9.96 -4.50
N GLU A 29 4.83 9.85 -4.99
CA GLU A 29 3.66 10.59 -4.47
C GLU A 29 3.39 10.36 -2.97
N GLY A 30 3.70 9.18 -2.45
CA GLY A 30 3.54 8.86 -1.03
C GLY A 30 4.58 9.50 -0.11
N ASN A 31 5.71 9.97 -0.66
CA ASN A 31 6.78 10.70 0.01
C ASN A 31 7.19 10.12 1.39
N ASN A 32 7.38 8.81 1.46
CA ASN A 32 7.77 8.09 2.67
C ASN A 32 8.94 7.13 2.38
N ILE A 33 10.06 7.74 2.01
CA ILE A 33 11.32 7.05 1.66
C ILE A 33 11.80 6.17 2.82
N VAL A 34 11.69 6.65 4.06
CA VAL A 34 12.10 5.91 5.27
C VAL A 34 11.37 4.56 5.34
N MET A 35 10.05 4.54 5.14
CA MET A 35 9.29 3.29 5.14
C MET A 35 9.71 2.36 3.99
N SER A 36 9.98 2.90 2.79
CA SER A 36 10.53 2.10 1.68
C SER A 36 11.83 1.40 2.08
N GLU A 37 12.76 2.11 2.69
CA GLU A 37 14.04 1.53 3.11
C GLU A 37 13.88 0.48 4.22
N GLU A 38 13.02 0.72 5.20
CA GLU A 38 12.75 -0.26 6.26
C GLU A 38 12.04 -1.53 5.76
N LEU A 39 11.17 -1.41 4.74
CA LEU A 39 10.51 -2.57 4.14
C LEU A 39 11.51 -3.52 3.48
N LYS A 40 12.51 -2.99 2.76
CA LYS A 40 13.55 -3.75 2.05
C LYS A 40 14.44 -4.60 2.96
N LYS A 41 14.57 -4.25 4.24
CA LYS A 41 15.45 -4.97 5.19
C LYS A 41 15.02 -6.41 5.46
N LYS A 42 13.78 -6.79 5.14
CA LYS A 42 13.25 -8.14 5.36
C LYS A 42 12.30 -8.52 4.22
N LYS A 43 12.29 -9.81 3.86
CA LYS A 43 11.33 -10.36 2.90
C LYS A 43 9.89 -10.07 3.34
N ARG A 44 9.08 -9.58 2.41
CA ARG A 44 7.66 -9.30 2.60
C ARG A 44 6.81 -10.29 1.81
N TYR A 45 5.59 -10.50 2.30
CA TYR A 45 4.58 -11.30 1.63
C TYR A 45 3.36 -10.40 1.46
N TRP A 46 3.01 -10.14 0.22
CA TRP A 46 1.99 -9.17 -0.15
C TRP A 46 0.77 -9.91 -0.66
N LEU A 47 -0.41 -9.51 -0.19
CA LEU A 47 -1.69 -10.01 -0.70
C LEU A 47 -2.18 -9.25 -1.93
N GLY A 48 -1.60 -8.07 -2.20
CA GLY A 48 -2.13 -7.11 -3.17
C GLY A 48 -3.05 -6.07 -2.50
N PRO A 49 -3.66 -5.17 -3.29
CA PRO A 49 -4.66 -4.24 -2.79
C PRO A 49 -5.87 -4.98 -2.21
N ILE A 50 -6.38 -4.51 -1.07
CA ILE A 50 -7.61 -5.02 -0.44
C ILE A 50 -8.61 -3.87 -0.38
N GLU A 51 -9.77 -4.07 -1.01
CA GLU A 51 -10.90 -3.15 -0.89
C GLU A 51 -11.74 -3.52 0.33
N ILE A 52 -11.96 -2.54 1.21
CA ILE A 52 -12.73 -2.73 2.45
C ILE A 52 -13.84 -1.70 2.47
N ASP A 53 -15.05 -2.12 2.85
CA ASP A 53 -16.17 -1.23 3.09
C ASP A 53 -15.84 -0.27 4.25
N MET A 54 -16.02 1.03 4.01
CA MET A 54 -15.72 2.10 4.98
C MET A 54 -16.44 1.94 6.32
N LYS A 55 -17.57 1.22 6.38
CA LYS A 55 -18.26 0.94 7.65
C LYS A 55 -17.36 0.23 8.66
N TYR A 56 -16.41 -0.60 8.20
CA TYR A 56 -15.46 -1.31 9.06
C TYR A 56 -14.29 -0.43 9.52
N MET A 57 -14.04 0.71 8.87
CA MET A 57 -12.96 1.64 9.26
C MET A 57 -13.36 2.56 10.41
N LYS A 58 -14.67 2.82 10.59
CA LYS A 58 -15.19 3.70 11.65
C LYS A 58 -14.80 3.19 13.04
N GLU A 59 -14.88 1.88 13.25
CA GLU A 59 -14.52 1.24 14.51
C GLU A 59 -13.02 1.34 14.86
N LEU A 60 -12.14 1.46 13.86
CA LEU A 60 -10.69 1.59 14.06
C LEU A 60 -10.27 3.01 14.41
N LEU A 61 -10.99 4.02 13.89
CA LEU A 61 -10.73 5.43 14.18
C LEU A 61 -11.25 5.82 15.56
N ASP A 62 -12.40 5.29 15.97
CA ASP A 62 -13.00 5.59 17.28
C ASP A 62 -12.18 5.05 18.46
N ARG A 63 -11.34 4.01 18.24
CA ARG A 63 -10.44 3.44 19.28
C ARG A 63 -9.20 4.29 19.59
N LYS A 64 -8.92 5.36 18.84
CA LYS A 64 -7.77 6.26 19.10
C LYS A 64 -8.07 7.45 20.02
N ASN A 65 -9.28 7.53 20.58
CA ASN A 65 -9.69 8.59 21.53
C ASN A 65 -9.72 8.12 23.00
N ILE A 66 -8.84 7.19 23.39
CA ILE A 66 -8.59 6.82 24.81
C ILE A 66 -7.13 7.12 25.14
#